data_AF-A0A0V1PPR1-F1
#
_entry.id   AF-A0A0V1PPR1-F1
#
_cell.length_a   1.000
_cell.length_b   1.000
_cell.length_c   1.000
_cell.angle_alpha   90.00
_cell.angle_beta   90.00
_cell.angle_gamma   90.00
#
_symmetry.space_group_name_H-M   'P 1'
#
loop_
_entity.id
_entity.type
_entity.pdbx_description
1 polymer ?
#
loop_
_entity_poly.entity_id
_entity_poly.type
_entity_poly.pdbx_seq_one_letter_code
_entity_poly.pdbx_strand_id
1 'polypeptide(L)'
;MHGNFSKTRGAFSDYVIADVNTTVKYDKSAFNSEALEVGDHNSSLINTFEGAASINLGLVTVGLSFHHKLGIKADKQANASKYILIWGGATATGILAIQVAKLAYGLNVITTASSKHHDFLKSLGADKVFDYHDSDVIEQIKKAGGSNIRYALDTVSNEQTFQS
;
A
#
# COMPACT_ATOMS: atom_id res chain seq x y z
N MET A 1 18.94 -1.25 17.22
CA MET A 1 17.84 -0.45 16.65
C MET A 1 16.95 0.01 17.81
N HIS A 2 17.08 1.24 18.29
CA HIS A 2 16.25 1.75 19.39
C HIS A 2 14.97 2.33 18.78
N GLY A 3 13.90 1.52 18.77
CA GLY A 3 12.67 1.78 18.01
C GLY A 3 11.73 2.85 18.55
N ASN A 4 12.09 3.60 19.61
CA ASN A 4 11.35 4.79 20.03
C ASN A 4 12.15 5.70 20.99
N PHE A 5 11.80 6.99 21.06
CA PHE A 5 12.24 7.95 22.08
C PHE A 5 11.42 7.86 23.39
N SER A 6 10.30 7.12 23.38
CA SER A 6 9.46 6.90 24.57
C SER A 6 9.87 5.64 25.33
N LYS A 7 10.03 5.76 26.65
CA LYS A 7 10.34 4.62 27.54
C LYS A 7 9.17 3.64 27.75
N THR A 8 7.94 4.03 27.40
CA THR A 8 6.71 3.28 27.72
C THR A 8 5.86 2.92 26.51
N ARG A 9 6.28 3.33 25.31
CA ARG A 9 5.53 3.12 24.07
C ARG A 9 6.53 2.66 23.02
N GLY A 10 6.52 1.40 22.65
CA GLY A 10 7.40 0.85 21.62
C GLY A 10 6.97 -0.57 21.28
N ALA A 11 6.98 -0.91 19.99
CA ALA A 11 6.50 -2.22 19.52
C ALA A 11 7.45 -3.38 19.90
N PHE A 12 8.73 -3.07 20.19
CA PHE A 12 9.72 -4.06 20.62
C PHE A 12 9.78 -4.14 22.15
N SER A 13 8.70 -4.61 22.76
CA SER A 13 8.56 -4.82 24.20
C SER A 13 7.51 -5.89 24.49
N ASP A 14 7.59 -6.55 25.64
CA ASP A 14 6.59 -7.54 26.07
C ASP A 14 5.21 -6.89 26.32
N TYR A 15 5.18 -5.60 26.65
CA TYR A 15 3.96 -4.85 26.88
C TYR A 15 4.04 -3.46 26.25
N VAL A 16 2.94 -3.04 25.63
CA VAL A 16 2.81 -1.70 25.05
C VAL A 16 1.40 -1.15 25.27
N ILE A 17 1.32 0.14 25.56
CA ILE A 17 0.05 0.87 25.56
C ILE A 17 -0.23 1.31 24.12
N ALA A 18 -1.29 0.79 23.52
CA ALA A 18 -1.72 1.17 22.19
C ALA A 18 -2.83 2.23 22.23
N ASP A 19 -2.84 3.14 21.25
CA ASP A 19 -3.92 4.10 21.08
C ASP A 19 -5.10 3.42 20.35
N VAL A 20 -6.30 3.60 20.90
CA VAL A 20 -7.52 3.00 20.34
C VAL A 20 -7.85 3.51 18.93
N ASN A 21 -7.40 4.73 18.59
CA ASN A 21 -7.65 5.33 17.27
C ASN A 21 -6.67 4.84 16.20
N THR A 22 -5.60 4.16 16.59
CA THR A 22 -4.57 3.63 15.68
C THR A 22 -4.44 2.11 15.75
N THR A 23 -5.44 1.45 16.32
CA THR A 23 -5.51 -0.02 16.41
C THR A 23 -6.72 -0.56 15.68
N VAL A 24 -6.55 -1.74 15.08
CA VAL A 24 -7.62 -2.48 14.42
C VAL A 24 -7.95 -3.70 15.27
N LYS A 25 -9.24 -3.87 15.58
CA LYS A 25 -9.74 -5.06 16.27
C LYS A 25 -10.13 -6.12 15.24
N TYR A 26 -9.50 -7.29 15.31
CA TYR A 26 -9.82 -8.44 14.47
C TYR A 26 -10.90 -9.32 15.13
N ASP A 27 -11.69 -9.99 14.29
CA ASP A 27 -12.67 -10.98 14.72
C ASP A 27 -11.97 -12.24 15.21
N LYS A 28 -12.07 -12.53 16.51
CA LYS A 28 -11.44 -13.68 17.15
C LYS A 28 -11.92 -15.02 16.60
N SER A 29 -13.15 -15.10 16.09
CA SER A 29 -13.71 -16.37 15.60
C SER A 29 -13.05 -16.85 14.31
N ALA A 30 -12.54 -15.92 13.50
CA ALA A 30 -11.86 -16.19 12.25
C ALA A 30 -10.33 -16.09 12.35
N PHE A 31 -9.79 -15.79 13.55
CA PHE A 31 -8.37 -15.52 13.76
C PHE A 31 -7.65 -16.77 14.26
N ASN A 32 -6.61 -17.17 13.54
CA ASN A 32 -5.69 -18.21 13.97
C ASN A 32 -4.77 -17.65 15.06
N SER A 33 -4.88 -18.23 16.26
CA SER A 33 -4.03 -17.87 17.40
C SER A 33 -2.68 -18.60 17.44
N GLU A 34 -2.46 -19.55 16.55
CA GLU A 34 -1.17 -20.22 16.41
C GLU A 34 -0.19 -19.35 15.61
N ALA A 35 1.07 -19.33 16.05
CA ALA A 35 2.13 -18.65 15.33
C ALA A 35 2.39 -19.34 13.99
N LEU A 36 2.71 -18.54 12.97
CA LEU A 36 3.16 -19.09 11.69
C LEU A 36 4.53 -19.75 11.84
N GLU A 37 4.77 -20.79 11.04
CA GLU A 37 6.11 -21.38 10.93
C GLU A 37 7.11 -20.32 10.43
N VAL A 38 8.38 -20.46 10.80
CA VAL A 38 9.41 -19.53 10.32
C VAL A 38 9.66 -19.77 8.84
N GLY A 39 9.46 -18.75 8.01
CA GLY A 39 9.72 -18.83 6.57
C GLY A 39 8.91 -17.82 5.75
N ASP A 40 8.97 -18.00 4.43
CA ASP A 40 8.17 -17.20 3.50
C ASP A 40 6.74 -17.74 3.44
N HIS A 41 5.78 -16.85 3.63
CA HIS A 41 4.36 -17.14 3.55
C HIS A 41 3.72 -16.42 2.38
N ASN A 42 2.82 -17.10 1.69
CA ASN A 42 2.02 -16.46 0.66
C ASN A 42 1.09 -15.40 1.28
N SER A 43 0.84 -14.33 0.52
CA SER A 43 -0.16 -13.34 0.91
C SER A 43 -1.55 -13.99 1.03
N SER A 44 -2.26 -13.67 2.10
CA SER A 44 -3.59 -14.22 2.41
C SER A 44 -4.43 -13.20 3.18
N LEU A 45 -5.63 -13.60 3.62
CA LEU A 45 -6.43 -12.78 4.52
C LEU A 45 -5.69 -12.57 5.85
N ILE A 46 -5.93 -11.42 6.48
CA ILE A 46 -5.26 -11.07 7.74
C ILE A 46 -5.99 -11.74 8.89
N ASN A 47 -5.61 -12.97 9.17
CA ASN A 47 -6.18 -13.79 10.23
C ASN A 47 -5.12 -14.44 11.13
N THR A 48 -3.87 -13.96 11.10
CA THR A 48 -2.78 -14.38 11.99
C THR A 48 -2.15 -13.20 12.70
N PHE A 49 -1.44 -13.44 13.80
CA PHE A 49 -0.76 -12.37 14.55
C PHE A 49 0.31 -11.67 13.70
N GLU A 50 1.08 -12.42 12.92
CA GLU A 50 2.14 -11.92 12.04
C GLU A 50 1.57 -11.05 10.93
N GLY A 51 0.46 -11.47 10.32
CA GLY A 51 -0.25 -10.69 9.31
C GLY A 51 -0.83 -9.40 9.91
N ALA A 52 -1.47 -9.49 11.08
CA ALA A 52 -2.06 -8.34 11.76
C ALA A 52 -0.99 -7.31 12.18
N ALA A 53 0.18 -7.78 12.63
CA ALA A 53 1.30 -6.92 13.02
C ALA A 53 1.94 -6.20 11.82
N SER A 54 1.90 -6.80 10.62
CA SER A 54 2.60 -6.30 9.43
C SER A 54 1.91 -5.13 8.72
N ILE A 55 0.60 -4.90 8.96
CA ILE A 55 -0.16 -3.95 8.15
C ILE A 55 -0.37 -2.56 8.75
N ASN A 56 -0.31 -2.41 10.08
CA ASN A 56 -0.85 -1.21 10.73
C ASN A 56 -0.14 0.07 10.28
N LEU A 57 1.20 0.07 10.30
CA LEU A 57 1.99 1.22 9.88
C LEU A 57 1.78 1.56 8.39
N GLY A 58 1.72 0.54 7.53
CA GLY A 58 1.49 0.70 6.10
C GLY A 58 0.11 1.30 5.81
N LEU A 59 -0.94 0.82 6.46
CA LEU A 59 -2.30 1.35 6.31
C LEU A 59 -2.41 2.81 6.77
N VAL A 60 -1.81 3.15 7.92
CA VAL A 60 -1.78 4.55 8.40
C VAL A 60 -1.04 5.44 7.41
N THR A 61 0.09 4.98 6.87
CA THR A 61 0.88 5.71 5.87
C THR A 61 0.06 6.00 4.62
N VAL A 62 -0.62 4.98 4.08
CA VAL A 62 -1.49 5.12 2.90
C VAL A 62 -2.67 6.05 3.21
N GLY A 63 -3.32 5.87 4.35
CA GLY A 63 -4.47 6.68 4.76
C GLY A 63 -4.11 8.17 4.88
N LEU A 64 -3.01 8.49 5.55
CA LEU A 64 -2.50 9.87 5.66
C LEU A 64 -2.08 10.43 4.29
N SER A 65 -1.42 9.62 3.46
CA SER A 65 -0.97 10.05 2.13
C SER A 65 -2.18 10.40 1.24
N PHE A 66 -3.19 9.53 1.19
CA PHE A 66 -4.34 9.72 0.32
C PHE A 66 -5.26 10.83 0.82
N HIS A 67 -5.61 10.82 2.11
CA HIS A 67 -6.58 11.76 2.65
C HIS A 67 -5.96 13.12 2.93
N HIS A 68 -4.82 13.17 3.64
CA HIS A 68 -4.27 14.42 4.16
C HIS A 68 -3.29 15.10 3.20
N LYS A 69 -2.43 14.33 2.51
CA LYS A 69 -1.44 14.91 1.59
C LYS A 69 -1.98 15.10 0.18
N LEU A 70 -2.64 14.10 -0.38
CA LEU A 70 -3.21 14.14 -1.73
C LEU A 70 -4.62 14.72 -1.78
N GLY A 71 -5.31 14.86 -0.64
CA GLY A 71 -6.64 15.46 -0.56
C GLY A 71 -7.70 14.69 -1.35
N ILE A 72 -7.53 13.37 -1.49
CA ILE A 72 -8.45 12.55 -2.27
C ILE A 72 -9.78 12.48 -1.51
N LYS A 73 -10.86 12.91 -2.15
CA LYS A 73 -12.21 12.77 -1.60
C LYS A 73 -12.64 11.31 -1.69
N ALA A 74 -13.22 10.78 -0.61
CA ALA A 74 -13.79 9.44 -0.55
C ALA A 74 -15.15 9.38 -1.28
N ASP A 75 -15.14 9.66 -2.58
CA ASP A 75 -16.29 9.62 -3.48
C ASP A 75 -15.92 8.76 -4.69
N LYS A 76 -16.37 7.50 -4.68
CA LYS A 76 -16.05 6.52 -5.71
C LYS A 76 -16.58 6.93 -7.08
N GLN A 77 -17.75 7.56 -7.13
CA GLN A 77 -18.35 7.95 -8.41
C GLN A 77 -17.56 9.09 -9.04
N ALA A 78 -17.17 10.10 -8.25
CA ALA A 78 -16.34 11.19 -8.73
C ALA A 78 -14.91 10.76 -9.08
N ASN A 79 -14.46 9.60 -8.62
CA ASN A 79 -13.12 9.07 -8.84
C ASN A 79 -13.03 8.02 -9.95
N ALA A 80 -14.15 7.47 -10.43
CA ALA A 80 -14.20 6.35 -11.37
C ALA A 80 -13.45 6.60 -12.70
N SER A 81 -13.27 7.85 -13.12
CA SER A 81 -12.50 8.23 -14.33
C SER A 81 -11.07 8.67 -14.05
N LYS A 82 -10.68 8.80 -12.78
CA LYS A 82 -9.35 9.29 -12.37
C LYS A 82 -8.41 8.11 -12.16
N TYR A 83 -7.14 8.36 -12.43
CA TYR A 83 -6.04 7.45 -12.13
C TYR A 83 -5.20 7.98 -10.97
N ILE A 84 -4.70 7.04 -10.17
CA ILE A 84 -3.53 7.24 -9.32
C ILE A 84 -2.36 6.43 -9.88
N LEU A 85 -1.20 7.07 -9.97
CA LEU A 85 0.07 6.40 -10.22
C LEU A 85 0.69 6.00 -8.88
N ILE A 86 1.01 4.73 -8.70
CA ILE A 86 1.76 4.22 -7.55
C ILE A 86 3.13 3.77 -8.08
N TRP A 87 4.18 4.54 -7.82
CA TRP A 87 5.53 4.14 -8.19
C TRP A 87 6.09 3.17 -7.14
N GLY A 88 6.41 1.94 -7.55
CA GLY A 88 6.85 0.86 -6.65
C GLY A 88 5.72 0.01 -6.04
N GLY A 89 4.81 -0.51 -6.87
CA GLY A 89 3.66 -1.30 -6.41
C GLY A 89 4.00 -2.55 -5.59
N ALA A 90 5.18 -3.13 -5.80
CA ALA A 90 5.64 -4.33 -5.09
C ALA A 90 6.24 -4.05 -3.69
N THR A 91 6.30 -2.79 -3.25
CA THR A 91 6.72 -2.46 -1.88
C THR A 91 5.61 -2.79 -0.88
N ALA A 92 5.95 -2.93 0.40
CA ALA A 92 4.97 -3.17 1.46
C ALA A 92 3.88 -2.07 1.52
N THR A 93 4.24 -0.82 1.26
CA THR A 93 3.29 0.30 1.16
C THR A 93 2.51 0.26 -0.16
N GLY A 94 3.18 -0.06 -1.27
CA GLY A 94 2.58 -0.13 -2.61
C GLY A 94 1.43 -1.13 -2.69
N ILE A 95 1.61 -2.34 -2.16
CA ILE A 95 0.58 -3.39 -2.18
C ILE A 95 -0.68 -2.99 -1.40
N LEU A 96 -0.52 -2.20 -0.33
CA LEU A 96 -1.64 -1.65 0.44
C LEU A 96 -2.29 -0.47 -0.30
N ALA A 97 -1.48 0.41 -0.88
CA ALA A 97 -1.94 1.58 -1.62
C ALA A 97 -2.82 1.20 -2.82
N ILE A 98 -2.45 0.14 -3.56
CA ILE A 98 -3.23 -0.38 -4.69
C ILE A 98 -4.64 -0.78 -4.21
N GLN A 99 -4.71 -1.60 -3.16
CA GLN A 99 -5.98 -2.11 -2.63
C GLN A 99 -6.85 -0.97 -2.07
N VAL A 100 -6.26 -0.05 -1.31
CA VAL A 100 -6.99 1.10 -0.74
C VAL A 100 -7.50 2.02 -1.85
N ALA A 101 -6.70 2.30 -2.88
CA ALA A 101 -7.11 3.14 -4.00
C ALA A 101 -8.33 2.55 -4.72
N LYS A 102 -8.31 1.24 -4.97
CA LYS A 102 -9.41 0.54 -5.65
C LYS A 102 -10.64 0.40 -4.77
N LEU A 103 -10.48 -0.17 -3.57
CA LEU A 103 -11.59 -0.58 -2.70
C LEU A 103 -12.21 0.58 -1.93
N ALA A 104 -11.42 1.52 -1.42
CA ALA A 104 -11.94 2.63 -0.61
C ALA A 104 -12.27 3.86 -1.46
N TYR A 105 -11.41 4.20 -2.43
CA TYR A 105 -11.53 5.44 -3.20
C TYR A 105 -12.13 5.29 -4.60
N GLY A 106 -12.24 4.07 -5.13
CA GLY A 106 -12.79 3.82 -6.47
C GLY A 106 -11.95 4.39 -7.61
N LEU A 107 -10.65 4.55 -7.40
CA LEU A 107 -9.70 5.03 -8.41
C LEU A 107 -9.28 3.89 -9.34
N ASN A 108 -8.87 4.25 -10.55
CA ASN A 108 -8.08 3.36 -11.39
C ASN A 108 -6.61 3.46 -10.98
N VAL A 109 -5.90 2.34 -11.02
CA VAL A 109 -4.54 2.23 -10.50
C VAL A 109 -3.58 1.89 -11.63
N ILE A 110 -2.64 2.80 -11.88
CA ILE A 110 -1.43 2.50 -12.65
C ILE A 110 -0.31 2.32 -11.64
N THR A 111 0.49 1.26 -11.78
CA THR A 111 1.62 1.04 -10.89
C THR A 111 2.86 0.56 -11.64
N THR A 112 4.04 0.73 -11.04
CA THR A 112 5.29 0.20 -11.58
C THR A 112 5.87 -0.90 -10.69
N ALA A 113 6.43 -1.94 -11.29
CA ALA A 113 7.18 -3.02 -10.62
C ALA A 113 7.90 -3.89 -11.66
N SER A 114 8.91 -4.65 -11.26
CA SER A 114 9.52 -5.65 -12.15
C SER A 114 8.48 -6.66 -12.64
N SER A 115 8.59 -7.10 -13.90
CA SER A 115 7.67 -8.01 -14.59
C SER A 115 7.17 -9.20 -13.76
N LYS A 116 8.05 -9.85 -12.97
CA LYS A 116 7.70 -10.98 -12.10
C LYS A 116 6.59 -10.70 -11.07
N HIS A 117 6.31 -9.44 -10.74
CA HIS A 117 5.26 -9.06 -9.79
C HIS A 117 3.94 -8.64 -10.45
N HIS A 118 3.88 -8.55 -11.79
CA HIS A 118 2.75 -7.93 -12.48
C HIS A 118 1.43 -8.64 -12.22
N ASP A 119 1.41 -9.96 -12.29
CA ASP A 119 0.19 -10.73 -12.08
C ASP A 119 -0.30 -10.64 -10.64
N PHE A 120 0.64 -10.64 -9.68
CA PHE A 120 0.31 -10.40 -8.28
C PHE A 120 -0.30 -9.02 -8.07
N LEU A 121 0.29 -7.94 -8.60
CA LEU A 121 -0.24 -6.59 -8.43
C LEU A 121 -1.59 -6.39 -9.12
N LYS A 122 -1.82 -7.03 -10.27
CA LYS A 122 -3.15 -7.05 -10.91
C LYS A 122 -4.19 -7.76 -10.03
N SER A 123 -3.82 -8.87 -9.39
CA SER A 123 -4.71 -9.57 -8.46
C SER A 123 -5.12 -8.72 -7.24
N LEU A 124 -4.28 -7.75 -6.86
CA LEU A 124 -4.58 -6.78 -5.81
C LEU A 124 -5.45 -5.60 -6.28
N GLY A 125 -5.72 -5.49 -7.58
CA GLY A 125 -6.57 -4.45 -8.17
C GLY A 125 -5.85 -3.39 -8.99
N ALA A 126 -4.57 -3.57 -9.33
CA ALA A 126 -3.90 -2.70 -10.29
C ALA A 126 -4.52 -2.88 -11.69
N ASP A 127 -4.95 -1.77 -12.30
CA ASP A 127 -5.53 -1.80 -13.66
C ASP A 127 -4.45 -1.92 -14.73
N LYS A 128 -3.29 -1.30 -14.49
CA LYS A 128 -2.13 -1.36 -15.38
C LYS A 128 -0.84 -1.43 -14.56
N VAL A 129 0.06 -2.33 -14.96
CA VAL A 129 1.37 -2.50 -14.34
C VAL A 129 2.43 -2.38 -15.43
N PHE A 130 3.44 -1.56 -15.18
CA PHE A 130 4.55 -1.34 -16.10
C PHE A 130 5.89 -1.72 -15.46
N ASP A 131 6.82 -2.25 -16.24
CA ASP A 131 8.18 -2.49 -15.74
C ASP A 131 8.93 -1.17 -15.69
N TYR A 132 9.44 -0.81 -14.51
CA TYR A 132 10.20 0.44 -14.35
C TYR A 132 11.58 0.38 -15.00
N HIS A 133 12.05 -0.80 -15.42
CA HIS A 133 13.29 -0.94 -16.19
C HIS A 133 13.12 -0.61 -17.68
N ASP A 134 11.89 -0.50 -18.18
CA ASP A 134 11.63 -0.15 -19.57
C ASP A 134 12.06 1.30 -19.84
N SER A 135 12.86 1.51 -20.88
CA SER A 135 13.38 2.84 -21.23
C SER A 135 12.27 3.84 -21.59
N ASP A 136 11.11 3.36 -22.01
CA ASP A 136 9.94 4.15 -22.41
C ASP A 136 8.80 4.11 -21.37
N VAL A 137 9.05 3.62 -20.14
CA VAL A 137 8.01 3.43 -19.11
C VAL A 137 7.15 4.69 -18.87
N ILE A 138 7.77 5.87 -18.90
CA ILE A 138 7.06 7.15 -18.71
C ILE A 138 6.10 7.43 -19.88
N GLU A 139 6.47 7.10 -21.11
CA GLU A 139 5.60 7.24 -22.28
C GLU A 139 4.45 6.24 -22.21
N GLN A 140 4.72 5.00 -21.78
CA GLN A 140 3.69 3.99 -21.57
C GLN A 140 2.65 4.46 -20.53
N ILE A 141 3.09 5.01 -19.40
CA ILE A 141 2.23 5.57 -18.35
C ILE A 141 1.41 6.76 -18.87
N LYS A 142 2.04 7.70 -19.59
CA LYS A 142 1.36 8.86 -20.19
C LYS A 142 0.31 8.43 -21.20
N LYS A 143 0.60 7.44 -22.05
CA LYS A 143 -0.37 6.87 -22.99
C LYS A 143 -1.53 6.17 -22.28
N ALA A 144 -1.23 5.54 -21.14
CA ALA A 144 -2.19 4.75 -20.39
C ALA A 144 -3.20 5.56 -19.58
N GLY A 145 -2.75 6.63 -18.92
CA GLY A 145 -3.59 7.45 -18.04
C GLY A 145 -3.68 8.93 -18.46
N GLY A 146 -2.64 9.47 -19.09
CA GLY A 146 -2.61 10.84 -19.62
C GLY A 146 -3.05 11.89 -18.61
N SER A 147 -3.90 12.82 -19.06
CA SER A 147 -4.49 13.89 -18.24
C SER A 147 -5.48 13.40 -17.16
N ASN A 148 -5.79 12.09 -17.15
CA ASN A 148 -6.62 11.48 -16.12
C ASN A 148 -5.80 10.97 -14.92
N ILE A 149 -4.46 10.97 -14.99
CA ILE A 149 -3.61 10.76 -13.81
C ILE A 149 -3.72 12.01 -12.94
N ARG A 150 -4.48 11.92 -11.84
CA ARG A 150 -4.75 13.03 -10.93
C ARG A 150 -3.91 12.99 -9.67
N TYR A 151 -3.37 11.82 -9.34
CA TYR A 151 -2.64 11.57 -8.12
C TYR A 151 -1.41 10.72 -8.43
N ALA A 152 -0.34 10.93 -7.66
CA ALA A 152 0.84 10.08 -7.69
C ALA A 152 1.32 9.82 -6.25
N LEU A 153 1.73 8.59 -5.98
CA LEU A 153 2.38 8.18 -4.74
C LEU A 153 3.66 7.42 -5.11
N ASP A 154 4.80 7.94 -4.67
CA ASP A 154 6.08 7.25 -4.78
C ASP A 154 6.39 6.51 -3.48
N THR A 155 6.59 5.20 -3.58
CA THR A 155 6.89 4.31 -2.45
C THR A 155 8.33 3.78 -2.48
N VAL A 156 9.14 4.25 -3.44
CA VAL A 156 10.57 3.93 -3.57
C VAL A 156 11.42 5.10 -3.08
N SER A 157 11.05 6.33 -3.45
CA SER A 157 11.68 7.59 -2.97
C SER A 157 13.19 7.65 -3.20
N ASN A 158 13.63 7.38 -4.44
CA ASN A 158 15.02 7.59 -4.86
C ASN A 158 15.13 8.82 -5.79
N GLU A 159 16.34 9.24 -6.14
CA GLU A 159 16.54 10.42 -6.99
C GLU A 159 15.87 10.28 -8.37
N GLN A 160 15.89 9.08 -8.95
CA GLN A 160 15.33 8.81 -10.26
C GLN A 160 13.80 8.92 -10.25
N THR A 161 13.14 8.48 -9.17
CA THR A 161 11.68 8.57 -9.05
C THR A 161 11.19 9.99 -8.79
N PHE A 162 12.01 10.88 -8.24
CA PHE A 162 11.67 12.28 -8.04
C PHE A 162 11.75 13.12 -9.33
N GLN A 163 12.63 12.77 -10.27
CA GLN A 163 12.89 13.55 -11.49
C GLN A 163 12.12 13.06 -12.73
N SER A 164 11.38 11.95 -12.62
CA SER A 164 10.63 11.31 -13.70
C SER A 164 9.20 11.86 -13.86
#